data_AF-A0AAU8EUA7-F1
#
_entry.id   AF-A0AAU8EUA7-F1
#
_cell.length_a   1.000
_cell.length_b   1.000
_cell.length_c   1.000
_cell.angle_alpha   90.00
_cell.angle_beta   90.00
_cell.angle_gamma   90.00
#
_symmetry.space_group_name_H-M   'P 1'
#
loop_
_entity.id
_entity.type
_entity.pdbx_description
1 polymer ?
#
loop_
_entity_poly.entity_id
_entity_poly.type
_entity_poly.pdbx_seq_one_letter_code
_entity_poly.pdbx_strand_id
1 'polypeptide(L)' 'MALIAESPNATALYIHRGAAQFGRGHPAEAITDLNHAASLDPALDTPGRVLANIHQCLGNSHEAFAATRRTDALANP' A
#
# COMPACT_ATOMS: atom_id res chain seq x y z
N MET A 1 -25.68 -1.75 -20.76
CA MET A 1 -24.87 -1.05 -19.75
C MET A 1 -23.49 -0.82 -20.34
N ALA A 2 -23.24 0.38 -20.87
CA ALA A 2 -21.95 0.72 -21.43
C ALA A 2 -20.95 0.84 -20.27
N LEU A 3 -20.02 -0.11 -20.20
CA LEU A 3 -18.86 -0.08 -19.32
C LEU A 3 -17.96 1.03 -19.88
N ILE A 4 -18.17 2.26 -19.42
CA ILE A 4 -17.35 3.40 -19.84
C ILE A 4 -15.97 3.13 -19.26
N ALA A 5 -15.06 2.66 -20.12
CA ALA A 5 -13.64 2.57 -19.84
C ALA A 5 -13.12 4.01 -19.69
N GLU A 6 -13.31 4.59 -18.50
CA GLU A 6 -12.69 5.84 -18.12
C GLU A 6 -11.18 5.59 -18.03
N SER A 7 -10.50 5.84 -19.15
CA SER A 7 -9.06 6.04 -19.27
C SER A 7 -8.19 5.06 -18.45
N PRO A 8 -7.77 3.90 -19.01
CA PRO A 8 -6.79 3.02 -18.37
C PRO A 8 -5.50 3.73 -17.90
N ASN A 9 -5.21 4.90 -18.49
CA ASN A 9 -4.13 5.79 -18.08
C ASN A 9 -4.29 6.38 -16.67
N ALA A 10 -5.51 6.69 -16.24
CA ALA A 10 -5.78 7.24 -14.91
C ALA A 10 -5.52 6.18 -13.84
N THR A 11 -6.04 4.96 -14.02
CA THR A 11 -5.80 3.83 -13.12
C THR A 11 -4.31 3.53 -12.99
N ALA A 12 -3.58 3.45 -14.12
CA ALA A 12 -2.13 3.22 -14.10
C ALA A 12 -1.39 4.35 -13.35
N LEU A 13 -1.76 5.61 -13.56
CA LEU A 13 -1.14 6.75 -12.86
C LEU A 13 -1.25 6.62 -11.34
N TYR A 14 -2.44 6.30 -10.82
CA TYR A 14 -2.64 6.11 -9.39
C TYR A 14 -1.86 4.90 -8.85
N ILE A 15 -1.74 3.81 -9.62
CA ILE A 15 -0.90 2.66 -9.24
C ILE A 15 0.57 3.07 -9.14
N HIS A 16 1.11 3.72 -10.16
CA HIS A 16 2.51 4.12 -10.19
C HIS A 16 2.83 5.15 -9.09
N ARG A 17 1.93 6.11 -8.87
CA ARG A 17 2.08 7.11 -7.80
C ARG A 17 2.03 6.45 -6.43
N GLY A 18 1.08 5.54 -6.19
CA GLY A 18 0.97 4.82 -4.93
C GLY A 18 2.21 3.98 -4.62
N ALA A 19 2.73 3.23 -5.61
CA ALA A 19 3.97 2.48 -5.47
C ALA A 19 5.18 3.39 -5.15
N ALA A 20 5.28 4.56 -5.82
CA ALA A 20 6.33 5.52 -5.55
C ALA A 20 6.23 6.15 -4.15
N GLN A 21 5.02 6.46 -3.69
CA GLN A 21 4.76 6.98 -2.34
C GLN A 21 5.13 5.96 -1.26
N PHE A 22 4.81 4.68 -1.49
CA PHE A 22 5.21 3.63 -0.57
C PHE A 22 6.74 3.51 -0.47
N GLY A 23 7.44 3.54 -1.61
CA GLY A 23 8.92 3.55 -1.63
C GLY A 23 9.55 4.78 -0.96
N ARG A 24 8.80 5.88 -0.81
CA ARG A 24 9.21 7.09 -0.09
C ARG A 24 8.90 7.07 1.41
N GLY A 25 8.29 5.99 1.92
CA GLY A 25 7.88 5.90 3.32
C GLY A 25 6.56 6.61 3.61
N HIS A 26 5.73 6.84 2.59
CA HIS A 26 4.39 7.41 2.73
C HIS A 26 3.31 6.34 2.46
N PRO A 27 3.18 5.31 3.32
CA PRO A 27 2.27 4.20 3.08
C PRO A 27 0.79 4.61 3.10
N ALA A 28 0.41 5.62 3.89
CA ALA A 28 -0.97 6.09 3.95
C ALA A 28 -1.42 6.70 2.61
N GLU A 29 -0.61 7.59 2.04
CA GLU A 29 -0.86 8.20 0.72
C GLU A 29 -0.87 7.13 -0.38
N ALA A 30 0.04 6.16 -0.30
CA ALA A 30 0.07 5.03 -1.23
C ALA A 30 -1.23 4.22 -1.22
N ILE A 31 -1.77 3.91 -0.04
CA ILE A 31 -3.02 3.18 0.11
C ILE A 31 -4.20 3.98 -0.46
N THR A 32 -4.25 5.28 -0.22
CA THR A 32 -5.30 6.15 -0.78
C THR A 32 -5.29 6.13 -2.30
N ASP A 33 -4.12 6.26 -2.93
CA ASP A 33 -4.00 6.23 -4.39
C ASP A 33 -4.40 4.88 -4.99
N LEU A 34 -3.98 3.78 -4.37
CA LEU A 34 -4.31 2.44 -4.84
C LEU A 34 -5.79 2.09 -4.68
N ASN A 35 -6.44 2.57 -3.60
CA ASN A 35 -7.89 2.43 -3.44
C ASN A 35 -8.66 3.22 -4.52
N HIS A 36 -8.16 4.38 -4.91
CA HIS A 36 -8.75 5.14 -6.02
C HIS A 36 -8.58 4.36 -7.34
N ALA A 37 -7.40 3.82 -7.62
CA ALA A 37 -7.17 2.97 -8.79
C ALA A 37 -8.11 1.76 -8.83
N ALA A 38 -8.29 1.06 -7.70
CA ALA A 38 -9.21 -0.07 -7.58
C ALA A 38 -10.68 0.32 -7.80
N SER A 39 -11.06 1.56 -7.44
CA SER A 39 -12.42 2.07 -7.64
C SER A 39 -12.68 2.47 -9.09
N LEU A 40 -11.65 2.91 -9.81
CA LEU A 40 -11.72 3.30 -11.22
C LEU A 40 -11.80 2.07 -12.15
N ASP A 41 -11.03 1.02 -11.86
CA ASP A 41 -11.09 -0.24 -12.58
C ASP A 41 -11.15 -1.43 -11.61
N PRO A 42 -12.36 -1.85 -11.21
CA PRO A 42 -12.56 -2.99 -10.31
C PRO A 42 -12.13 -4.33 -10.91
N ALA A 43 -11.99 -4.42 -12.25
CA ALA A 43 -11.56 -5.64 -12.92
C ALA A 43 -10.02 -5.79 -12.89
N LEU A 44 -9.29 -4.72 -12.57
CA LEU A 44 -7.85 -4.73 -12.49
C LEU A 44 -7.38 -5.25 -11.13
N ASP A 45 -6.70 -6.38 -11.13
CA ASP A 45 -6.14 -7.02 -9.93
C ASP A 45 -4.89 -6.30 -9.36
N THR A 46 -4.25 -5.45 -10.18
CA THR A 46 -2.95 -4.84 -9.85
C THR A 46 -2.99 -3.96 -8.60
N PRO A 47 -3.94 -3.01 -8.43
CA PRO A 47 -4.02 -2.20 -7.20
C PRO A 47 -4.18 -3.04 -5.94
N GLY A 48 -5.00 -4.10 -5.99
CA GLY A 48 -5.21 -5.02 -4.87
C GLY A 48 -3.94 -5.78 -4.49
N ARG A 49 -3.17 -6.26 -5.47
CA ARG A 49 -1.86 -6.89 -5.22
C ARG A 49 -0.86 -5.94 -4.57
N VAL A 50 -0.80 -4.68 -5.02
CA VAL A 50 0.11 -3.69 -4.42
C VAL A 50 -0.33 -3.35 -2.99
N LEU A 51 -1.64 -3.17 -2.74
CA LEU A 51 -2.18 -2.96 -1.39
C LEU A 51 -1.82 -4.11 -0.44
N ALA A 52 -2.01 -5.36 -0.88
CA ALA A 52 -1.68 -6.54 -0.08
C ALA A 52 -0.18 -6.59 0.29
N ASN A 53 0.72 -6.18 -0.62
CA ASN A 53 2.14 -6.09 -0.34
C ASN A 53 2.45 -4.98 0.69
N ILE A 54 1.84 -3.80 0.51
CA ILE A 54 2.00 -2.68 1.46
C ILE A 54 1.52 -3.10 2.85
N HIS A 55 0.35 -3.72 2.97
CA HIS A 55 -0.20 -4.18 4.25
C HIS A 55 0.69 -5.23 4.91
N GLN A 56 1.26 -6.17 4.15
CA GLN A 56 2.23 -7.13 4.70
C GLN A 56 3.47 -6.43 5.22
N CYS A 57 4.07 -5.53 4.44
CA CYS A 57 5.25 -4.79 4.87
C CYS A 57 4.99 -3.93 6.12
N LEU A 58 3.81 -3.30 6.21
CA LEU A 58 3.40 -2.55 7.40
C LEU A 58 3.14 -3.47 8.61
N GLY A 59 2.52 -4.63 8.40
CA GLY A 59 2.30 -5.63 9.44
C GLY A 59 3.62 -6.15 10.00
N ASN A 60 4.55 -6.54 9.12
CA ASN A 60 5.90 -6.97 9.51
C ASN A 60 6.69 -5.85 10.20
N SER A 61 6.53 -4.60 9.77
CA SER A 61 7.16 -3.45 10.42
C SER A 61 6.57 -3.20 11.81
N HIS A 62 5.25 -3.34 12.00
CA HIS A 62 4.61 -3.20 13.30
C HIS A 62 5.08 -4.30 14.28
N GLU A 63 5.18 -5.54 13.81
CA GLU A 63 5.79 -6.65 14.58
C GLU A 63 7.25 -6.36 14.92
N ALA A 64 8.04 -5.82 13.99
CA ALA A 64 9.42 -5.45 14.23
C ALA A 64 9.56 -4.36 15.31
N PHE A 65 8.74 -3.30 15.26
CA PHE A 65 8.73 -2.26 16.29
C PHE A 65 8.30 -2.77 17.68
N ALA A 66 7.36 -3.72 17.73
CA ALA A 66 6.94 -4.33 18.98
C ALA A 66 8.03 -5.25 19.59
N ALA A 67 8.78 -5.97 18.75
CA ALA A 67 9.85 -6.85 19.18
C ALA A 67 11.06 -6.08 19.74
N THR A 68 11.43 -4.94 19.15
CA THR A 68 12.59 -4.13 19.60
C THR A 68 12.39 -3.51 20.99
N ARG A 69 11.14 -3.22 21.41
CA ARG A 69 10.89 -2.72 22.77
C ARG A 69 11.13 -3.75 23.87
N ARG A 70 11.12 -5.04 23.54
CA ARG A 70 11.28 -6.11 24.55
C ARG A 70 12.75 -6.40 24.86
N THR A 71 13.67 -6.09 23.93
CA THR A 71 15.11 -6.30 24.12
C THR A 71 15.79 -5.19 24.91
N ASP A 72 15.31 -3.94 24.82
CA ASP A 72 15.86 -2.81 25.59
C ASP A 72 15.56 -2.95 27.11
N ALA A 73 14.40 -3.52 27.45
CA ALA A 73 14.01 -3.76 28.84
C ALA A 73 14.75 -4.94 29.53
N LEU A 74 15.53 -5.73 28.78
CA LEU A 74 16.34 -6.84 29.32
C LEU A 74 17.84 -6.53 29.34
N ALA A 75 18.24 -5.34 28.90
CA ALA A 75 19.65 -4.94 28.78
C ALA A 75 20.16 -4.10 29.97
N ASN A 76 19.48 -4.09 31.11
CA ASN A 76 20.01 -3.49 32.34
C ASN A 76 19.70 -4.37 33.57
N PRO A 77 20.66 -5.16 34.07
CA PRO A 77 20.53 -5.93 35.31
C PRO A 77 20.51 -5.03 36.56
#